data_AF-A0A7K2L048-F1
#
_entry.id   AF-A0A7K2L048-F1
#
_cell.length_a   1.000
_cell.length_b   1.000
_cell.length_c   1.000
_cell.angle_alpha   90.00
_cell.angle_beta   90.00
_cell.angle_gamma   90.00
#
_symmetry.space_group_name_H-M   'P 1'
#
loop_
_entity.id
_entity.type
_entity.pdbx_description
1 polymer ?
#
loop_
_entity_poly.entity_id
_entity_poly.type
_entity_poly.pdbx_seq_one_letter_code
_entity_poly.pdbx_strand_id
1 'polypeptide(L)'
;GVSVTGWAGPLTLDVTAPTGLERVRARAVVLATGARERPRGARLVPGSRPAGVLTTGELQRLVLRFGARPGRIERRAVVVGG
;
A
#
# COMPACT_ATOMS: atom_id res chain seq x y z
N GLY A 1 3.74 0.56 -17.00
CA GLY A 1 4.61 1.08 -15.93
C GLY A 1 5.79 0.14 -15.75
N VAL A 2 6.87 0.61 -15.14
CA VAL A 2 8.06 -0.22 -14.83
C VAL A 2 8.01 -0.61 -13.36
N SER A 3 8.27 -1.88 -13.05
CA SER A 3 8.37 -2.37 -11.66
C SER A 3 9.73 -2.99 -11.42
N VAL A 4 10.37 -2.66 -10.31
CA VAL A 4 11.62 -3.30 -9.88
C VAL A 4 11.29 -4.62 -9.22
N THR A 5 11.93 -5.70 -9.68
CA THR A 5 11.72 -7.07 -9.16
C THR A 5 12.91 -7.59 -8.36
N GLY A 6 14.09 -7.00 -8.52
CA GLY A 6 15.28 -7.43 -7.80
C GLY A 6 16.51 -6.55 -8.01
N TRP A 7 17.58 -6.90 -7.30
CA TRP A 7 18.91 -6.34 -7.50
C TRP A 7 19.75 -7.31 -8.31
N ALA A 8 20.38 -6.81 -9.38
CA ALA A 8 21.35 -7.55 -10.18
C ALA A 8 22.80 -7.12 -9.90
N GLY A 9 23.00 -6.37 -8.80
CA GLY A 9 24.27 -5.81 -8.36
C GLY A 9 24.04 -4.53 -7.53
N PRO A 10 25.10 -3.89 -7.01
CA PRO A 10 24.96 -2.76 -6.07
C PRO A 10 24.22 -1.54 -6.62
N LEU A 11 24.27 -1.32 -7.94
CA LEU A 11 23.65 -0.19 -8.65
C LEU A 11 22.90 -0.64 -9.90
N THR A 12 22.54 -1.93 -9.96
CA THR A 12 21.82 -2.52 -11.10
C THR A 12 20.55 -3.18 -10.61
N LEU A 13 19.43 -2.86 -11.25
CA LEU A 13 18.11 -3.39 -10.90
C LEU A 13 17.57 -4.27 -12.03
N ASP A 14 16.96 -5.39 -11.68
CA ASP A 14 16.09 -6.13 -12.58
C ASP A 14 14.70 -5.49 -12.54
N VAL A 15 14.14 -5.24 -13.72
CA VAL A 15 12.84 -4.58 -13.88
C VAL A 15 11.95 -5.32 -14.86
N THR A 16 10.64 -5.27 -14.60
CA THR A 16 9.61 -5.59 -15.59
C THR A 16 9.08 -4.29 -16.20
N ALA A 17 9.17 -4.19 -17.51
CA ALA A 17 8.68 -3.08 -18.32
C ALA A 17 7.66 -3.60 -19.36
N PRO A 18 6.87 -2.72 -20.00
CA PRO A 18 5.99 -3.13 -21.10
C PRO A 18 6.73 -3.84 -22.25
N THR A 19 8.02 -3.58 -22.37
CA THR A 19 8.98 -4.15 -23.33
C THR A 19 9.57 -5.50 -22.89
N GLY A 20 9.28 -5.96 -21.67
CA GLY A 20 9.77 -7.22 -21.12
C GLY A 20 10.66 -7.05 -19.88
N LEU A 21 11.56 -8.02 -19.67
CA LEU A 21 12.54 -7.99 -18.58
C LEU A 21 13.77 -7.20 -19.01
N GLU A 22 14.17 -6.23 -18.18
CA GLU A 22 15.31 -5.37 -18.47
C GLU A 22 16.21 -5.21 -17.23
N ARG A 23 17.44 -4.77 -17.46
CA ARG A 23 18.37 -4.36 -16.41
C ARG A 23 18.68 -2.86 -16.52
N VAL A 24 18.51 -2.15 -15.42
CA VAL A 24 18.81 -0.72 -15.33
C VAL A 24 20.03 -0.51 -14.45
N ARG A 25 21.09 0.08 -15.00
CA ARG A 25 22.29 0.49 -14.25
C ARG A 25 22.23 1.98 -13.94
N ALA A 26 22.40 2.34 -12.66
CA ALA A 26 22.37 3.73 -12.20
C ALA A 26 23.70 4.17 -11.60
N ARG A 27 23.87 5.48 -11.40
CA ARG A 27 25.01 6.04 -10.63
C ARG A 27 24.75 6.02 -9.11
N ALA A 28 23.49 6.01 -8.71
CA ALA A 28 23.00 5.92 -7.34
C ALA A 28 21.57 5.35 -7.34
N VAL A 29 21.15 4.75 -6.24
CA VAL A 29 19.77 4.25 -6.06
C VAL A 29 19.19 4.80 -4.77
N VAL A 30 17.99 5.38 -4.84
CA VAL A 30 17.22 5.85 -3.69
C VAL A 30 15.99 4.98 -3.52
N LEU A 31 15.85 4.33 -2.37
CA LEU A 31 14.68 3.52 -2.05
C LEU A 31 13.56 4.41 -1.48
N ALA A 32 12.54 4.65 -2.30
CA ALA A 32 11.36 5.43 -1.95
C ALA A 32 10.06 4.64 -2.19
N THR A 33 10.07 3.33 -1.91
CA THR A 33 8.95 2.41 -2.19
C THR A 33 7.73 2.61 -1.27
N GLY A 34 7.84 3.50 -0.28
CA GLY A 34 6.84 3.70 0.76
C GLY A 34 6.70 2.49 1.70
N ALA A 35 5.68 2.54 2.55
CA ALA A 35 5.28 1.45 3.42
C ALA A 35 3.91 0.91 2.98
N ARG A 36 3.72 -0.41 3.04
CA ARG A 36 2.39 -1.01 2.85
C ARG A 36 1.71 -1.20 4.20
N GLU A 37 0.40 -0.98 4.20
CA GLU A 37 -0.44 -1.29 5.36
C GLU A 37 -0.32 -2.78 5.70
N ARG A 38 -0.16 -3.10 7.00
CA ARG A 38 -0.22 -4.48 7.48
C ARG A 38 -1.68 -4.86 7.73
N PRO A 39 -2.25 -5.81 6.96
CA PRO A 39 -3.65 -6.18 7.15
C PRO A 39 -3.87 -6.83 8.52
N ARG A 40 -5.12 -6.86 8.98
CA ARG A 40 -5.55 -7.42 10.27
C ARG A 40 -4.95 -8.80 10.61
N GLY A 41 -4.85 -9.69 9.62
CA GLY A 41 -4.33 -11.04 9.81
C GLY A 41 -2.84 -11.04 10.12
N ALA A 42 -2.08 -10.16 9.44
CA ALA A 42 -0.66 -9.93 9.74
C ALA A 42 -0.43 -9.25 11.11
N ARG A 43 -1.48 -8.67 11.70
CA ARG A 43 -1.48 -8.09 13.05
C ARG A 43 -2.12 -9.00 14.11
N LEU A 44 -2.51 -10.23 13.73
CA LEU A 44 -3.19 -11.19 14.61
C LEU A 44 -4.47 -10.63 15.28
N VAL A 45 -5.16 -9.70 14.61
CA VAL A 45 -6.41 -9.11 15.12
C VAL A 45 -7.59 -10.07 14.84
N PRO A 46 -8.21 -10.68 15.86
CA PRO A 46 -9.24 -11.71 15.70
C PRO A 46 -10.54 -11.15 15.10
N GLY A 47 -11.33 -12.01 14.45
CA GLY A 47 -12.64 -11.69 13.85
C GLY A 47 -12.66 -11.61 12.31
N SER A 48 -13.84 -11.37 11.75
CA SER A 48 -14.06 -11.18 10.31
C SER A 48 -14.11 -9.70 9.94
N ARG A 49 -14.07 -9.38 8.64
CA ARG A 49 -14.14 -8.01 8.10
C ARG A 49 -15.54 -7.75 7.48
N PRO A 50 -16.58 -7.55 8.31
CA PRO A 50 -17.91 -7.20 7.82
C PRO A 50 -17.95 -5.76 7.28
N ALA A 51 -19.09 -5.38 6.69
CA ALA A 51 -19.35 -3.99 6.30
C ALA A 51 -19.10 -3.03 7.48
N GLY A 52 -18.48 -1.89 7.20
CA GLY A 52 -18.07 -0.91 8.22
C GLY A 52 -16.67 -1.13 8.80
N VAL A 53 -16.05 -2.30 8.62
CA VAL A 53 -14.64 -2.52 8.98
C VAL A 53 -13.74 -2.18 7.80
N LEU A 54 -13.02 -1.07 7.91
CA LEU A 54 -12.16 -0.52 6.86
C LEU A 54 -10.67 -0.67 7.23
N THR A 55 -9.82 -0.88 6.24
CA THR A 55 -8.39 -0.60 6.42
C THR A 55 -8.16 0.91 6.38
N THR A 56 -7.01 1.35 6.88
CA THR A 56 -6.59 2.75 6.85
C THR A 56 -6.59 3.29 5.42
N GLY A 57 -6.04 2.53 4.46
CA GLY A 57 -5.99 2.94 3.06
C GLY A 57 -7.37 3.04 2.39
N GLU A 58 -8.35 2.24 2.82
CA GLU A 58 -9.73 2.36 2.33
C GLU A 58 -10.45 3.55 2.93
N LEU A 59 -10.29 3.77 4.23
CA LEU A 59 -10.82 4.95 4.90
C LEU A 59 -10.28 6.24 4.26
N GLN A 60 -8.97 6.31 4.03
CA GLN A 60 -8.33 7.44 3.35
C GLN A 60 -8.89 7.66 1.94
N ARG A 61 -9.02 6.59 1.13
CA ARG A 61 -9.62 6.69 -0.21
C ARG A 61 -11.06 7.19 -0.17
N LEU A 62 -11.85 6.72 0.80
CA LEU A 62 -13.24 7.12 0.97
C LEU A 62 -13.34 8.60 1.36
N VAL A 63 -12.52 9.06 2.30
CA VAL A 63 -12.43 10.47 2.71
C VAL A 63 -11.97 11.34 1.55
N LEU A 64 -10.91 10.96 0.84
CA LEU A 64 -10.38 11.71 -0.31
C LEU A 64 -11.42 11.86 -1.42
N ARG A 65 -12.20 10.80 -1.68
CA ARG A 65 -13.18 10.80 -2.78
C ARG A 65 -14.50 11.48 -2.45
N PHE A 66 -14.97 11.39 -1.21
CA PHE A 66 -16.33 11.81 -0.85
C PHE A 66 -16.39 12.89 0.24
N GLY A 67 -15.25 13.24 0.84
CA GLY A 67 -15.19 14.01 2.07
C GLY A 67 -15.71 13.22 3.28
N ALA A 68 -15.62 13.82 4.47
CA ALA A 68 -16.13 13.23 5.71
C ALA A 68 -17.65 13.41 5.86
N ARG A 69 -18.43 12.97 4.86
CA ARG A 69 -19.90 13.14 4.88
C ARG A 69 -20.58 12.11 5.79
N PRO A 70 -21.53 12.55 6.65
CA PRO A 70 -22.37 11.65 7.45
C PRO A 70 -23.10 10.62 6.56
N GLY A 71 -23.18 9.36 7.01
CA GLY A 71 -23.82 8.26 6.28
C GLY A 71 -22.89 7.47 5.34
N ARG A 72 -21.66 7.94 5.12
CA ARG A 72 -20.56 7.14 4.50
C ARG A 72 -19.46 6.78 5.49
N ILE A 73 -19.27 7.63 6.51
CA ILE A 73 -18.45 7.37 7.68
C ILE A 73 -19.35 7.58 8.89
N GLU A 74 -19.41 6.58 9.76
CA GLU A 74 -20.19 6.67 10.98
C GLU A 74 -19.61 7.72 11.92
N ARG A 75 -20.48 8.43 12.65
CA ARG A 75 -20.06 9.46 13.62
C ARG A 75 -19.27 8.88 14.81
N ARG A 76 -19.33 7.56 14.99
CA ARG A 76 -18.61 6.82 16.03
C ARG A 76 -17.77 5.76 15.33
N ALA A 77 -16.48 5.76 15.61
CA ALA A 77 -15.55 4.79 15.09
C ALA A 77 -14.63 4.31 16.22
N VAL A 78 -14.20 3.05 16.10
CA VAL A 78 -13.14 2.49 16.93
C VAL A 78 -11.94 2.27 16.02
N VAL A 79 -10.79 2.83 16.40
CA VAL A 79 -9.52 2.60 15.70
C VAL A 79 -8.80 1.45 16.40
N VAL A 80 -8.49 0.40 15.65
CA VAL A 80 -7.78 -0.78 16.16
C VAL A 80 -6.45 -0.90 15.43
N GLY A 81 -5.35 -0.75 16.16
CA GLY A 81 -4.00 -0.91 15.62
C GLY A 81 -2.95 -0.03 16.30
N GLY A 82 -1.71 -0.24 15.87
CA GLY A 82 -0.48 0.48 16.16
C GLY A 82 0.52 0.26 15.02
#